data_AF-A0A663EKS2-F1
#
_entry.id   AF-A0A663EKS2-F1
#
_cell.length_a   1.000
_cell.length_b   1.000
_cell.length_c   1.000
_cell.angle_alpha   90.00
_cell.angle_beta   90.00
_cell.angle_gamma   90.00
#
_symmetry.space_group_name_H-M   'P 1'
#
loop_
_entity.id
_entity.type
_entity.pdbx_description
1 polymer ?
#
loop_
_entity_poly.entity_id
_entity_poly.type
_entity_poly.pdbx_seq_one_letter_code
_entity_poly.pdbx_strand_id
1 'polypeptide(L)'
;MAFRGWKWLLLLGRQNTFAKAWRSRRGGPSLRWKRCCHWSASKSLDPEVRAFLEENTEVTSSGHLTPEIRLRLLTPRCRFWREKPDLWPYGDPFWAIYWPGGQALSRYILDNPRVVKGRSVLDLGSGCGATAIAAVMSGASQVLANDIDPIAGMAMILNCELNHLNPFPITIKNIINSEAGNWDLIVLGDMFYDEQLADGLHHWLRKCIRIQQTEVLIGDPGRHQFLSHSIHSQLHKVIEYSLPEYTRQENNGLTSSIVWSYQPSNSLENC
;
A
#
# COMPACT_ATOMS: atom_id res chain seq x y z
N MET A 1 27.72 -6.73 -14.91
CA MET A 1 27.86 -5.42 -14.25
C MET A 1 26.62 -5.18 -13.43
N ALA A 2 26.70 -5.33 -12.10
CA ALA A 2 25.53 -5.29 -11.22
C ALA A 2 25.08 -3.83 -10.97
N PHE A 3 23.89 -3.49 -11.46
CA PHE A 3 23.24 -2.19 -11.24
C PHE A 3 22.82 -2.06 -9.77
N ARG A 4 23.61 -1.32 -8.98
CA ARG A 4 23.39 -1.09 -7.55
C ARG A 4 22.87 0.33 -7.29
N GLY A 5 21.63 0.60 -7.69
CA GLY A 5 20.87 1.77 -7.24
C GLY A 5 19.92 1.38 -6.10
N TRP A 6 19.57 2.32 -5.22
CA TRP A 6 18.52 2.42 -4.18
C TRP A 6 17.97 1.10 -3.59
N LYS A 7 17.48 0.18 -4.43
CA LYS A 7 16.98 -1.16 -4.09
C LYS A 7 17.89 -2.00 -3.17
N TRP A 8 19.22 -1.95 -3.31
CA TRP A 8 20.12 -2.72 -2.42
C TRP A 8 20.15 -2.16 -0.98
N LEU A 9 19.95 -0.85 -0.81
CA LEU A 9 19.81 -0.20 0.50
C LEU A 9 18.40 -0.39 1.08
N LEU A 10 17.37 -0.53 0.23
CA LEU A 10 15.98 -0.78 0.66
C LEU A 10 15.77 -2.23 1.17
N LEU A 11 16.55 -3.19 0.69
CA LEU A 11 16.50 -4.60 1.16
C LEU A 11 17.39 -4.87 2.38
N LEU A 12 18.44 -4.06 2.57
CA LEU A 12 19.27 -4.06 3.77
C LEU A 12 18.72 -3.01 4.73
N GLY A 13 17.63 -3.35 5.41
CA GLY A 13 16.97 -2.48 6.38
C GLY A 13 17.99 -1.72 7.22
N ARG A 14 18.13 -0.42 6.94
CA ARG A 14 18.86 0.48 7.83
C ARG A 14 17.95 0.71 9.03
N GLN A 15 18.19 -0.05 10.09
CA GLN A 15 17.80 0.35 11.43
C GLN A 15 18.36 1.77 11.66
N ASN A 16 17.49 2.78 11.74
CA ASN A 16 17.56 3.79 12.80
C ASN A 16 16.48 4.89 12.73
N THR A 17 15.70 4.91 13.81
CA THR A 17 15.32 6.07 14.64
C THR A 17 14.77 7.33 13.96
N PHE A 18 13.43 7.43 13.87
CA PHE A 18 12.74 8.72 14.01
C PHE A 18 11.53 8.59 14.95
N ALA A 19 11.81 8.58 16.25
CA ALA A 19 10.85 8.95 17.27
C ALA A 19 11.18 10.37 17.75
N LYS A 20 10.48 11.39 17.22
CA LYS A 20 10.34 12.66 17.94
C LYS A 20 8.88 13.10 17.97
N ALA A 21 8.34 12.89 19.16
CA ALA A 21 7.01 13.16 19.65
C ALA A 21 6.44 14.54 19.27
N TRP A 22 5.20 14.54 18.79
CA TRP A 22 4.25 15.63 18.97
C TRP A 22 3.27 15.23 20.09
N ARG A 23 3.29 15.97 21.20
CA ARG A 23 2.40 15.75 22.35
C ARG A 23 1.01 16.30 22.04
N SER A 24 -0.04 15.51 22.23
CA SER A 24 -1.42 16.03 22.32
C SER A 24 -1.98 15.82 23.75
N ARG A 25 -2.72 16.84 24.22
CA ARG A 25 -3.34 16.90 25.54
C ARG A 25 -4.66 16.11 25.57
N ARG A 26 -4.96 15.55 26.76
CA ARG A 26 -6.12 14.72 27.09
C ARG A 26 -7.46 15.45 27.00
N GLY A 27 -8.53 14.72 26.67
CA GLY A 27 -9.93 15.09 26.92
C GLY A 27 -10.88 13.92 26.60
N GLY A 28 -11.68 13.51 27.58
CA GLY A 28 -12.64 12.38 27.54
C GLY A 28 -13.96 12.67 26.82
N PRO A 29 -14.98 11.79 26.94
CA PRO A 29 -15.70 11.26 25.79
C PRO A 29 -17.08 11.89 25.54
N SER A 30 -17.48 11.98 24.27
CA SER A 30 -18.89 11.85 23.85
C SER A 30 -19.02 11.54 22.35
N LEU A 31 -19.89 10.58 22.05
CA LEU A 31 -20.23 10.08 20.72
C LEU A 31 -20.90 11.15 19.86
N ARG A 32 -20.18 11.61 18.84
CA ARG A 32 -20.70 12.12 17.56
C ARG A 32 -19.49 12.23 16.63
N TRP A 33 -19.58 11.61 15.45
CA TRP A 33 -18.56 11.68 14.40
C TRP A 33 -18.20 13.14 14.09
N LYS A 34 -17.19 13.67 14.77
CA LYS A 34 -16.65 15.02 14.58
C LYS A 34 -15.30 14.89 13.92
N ARG A 35 -15.26 15.27 12.64
CA ARG A 35 -14.07 15.69 11.86
C ARG A 35 -12.75 15.17 12.43
N CYS A 36 -12.49 13.88 12.27
CA CYS A 36 -11.12 13.39 12.27
C CYS A 36 -10.37 14.15 11.18
N CYS A 37 -9.08 14.49 11.41
CA CYS A 37 -8.21 15.07 10.40
C CYS A 37 -8.05 14.09 9.22
N HIS A 38 -9.05 14.02 8.37
CA HIS A 38 -8.96 13.52 7.02
C HIS A 38 -8.16 14.56 6.28
N TRP A 39 -7.19 14.12 5.47
CA TRP A 39 -6.78 14.96 4.36
C TRP A 39 -7.99 14.99 3.42
N SER A 40 -8.91 15.94 3.65
CA SER A 40 -9.98 16.20 2.72
C SER A 40 -9.32 16.66 1.43
N ALA A 41 -9.80 16.15 0.29
CA ALA A 41 -9.37 16.51 -1.07
C ALA A 41 -9.38 18.04 -1.38
N SER A 42 -9.74 18.87 -0.39
CA SER A 42 -9.80 20.34 -0.43
C SER A 42 -8.53 21.07 0.03
N LYS A 43 -7.48 20.40 0.54
CA LYS A 43 -6.17 21.05 0.63
C LYS A 43 -5.50 20.90 -0.73
N SER A 44 -5.36 22.01 -1.44
CA SER A 44 -4.60 22.09 -2.69
C SER A 44 -3.28 21.36 -2.52
N LEU A 45 -2.92 20.51 -3.49
CA LEU A 45 -1.59 19.92 -3.55
C LEU A 45 -0.55 21.04 -3.40
N ASP A 46 0.44 20.82 -2.54
CA ASP A 46 1.63 21.65 -2.52
C ASP A 46 2.22 21.70 -3.95
N PRO A 47 2.23 22.87 -4.60
CA PRO A 47 2.68 22.99 -5.99
C PRO A 47 4.14 22.58 -6.18
N GLU A 48 5.00 22.79 -5.18
CA GLU A 48 6.42 22.43 -5.25
C GLU A 48 6.59 20.91 -5.21
N VAL A 49 5.90 20.23 -4.29
CA VAL A 49 5.91 18.76 -4.20
C VAL A 49 5.36 18.18 -5.50
N ARG A 50 4.26 18.73 -6.01
CA ARG A 50 3.67 18.31 -7.28
C ARG A 50 4.68 18.40 -8.43
N ALA A 51 5.28 19.58 -8.63
CA ALA A 51 6.26 19.78 -9.69
C ALA A 51 7.45 18.82 -9.54
N PHE A 52 7.94 18.62 -8.31
CA PHE A 52 9.01 17.68 -8.03
C PHE A 52 8.63 16.25 -8.42
N LEU A 53 7.44 15.77 -8.04
CA LEU A 53 6.97 14.44 -8.42
C LEU A 53 6.84 14.32 -9.94
N GLU A 54 6.27 15.32 -10.61
CA GLU A 54 6.07 15.32 -12.06
C GLU A 54 7.40 15.32 -12.84
N GLU A 55 8.43 16.02 -12.35
CA GLU A 55 9.76 16.10 -12.95
C GLU A 55 10.59 14.83 -12.72
N ASN A 56 10.41 14.17 -11.57
CA ASN A 56 11.29 13.09 -11.10
C ASN A 56 10.68 11.69 -11.17
N THR A 57 9.47 11.57 -11.71
CA THR A 57 8.80 10.30 -12.00
C THR A 57 8.27 10.27 -13.42
N GLU A 58 7.99 9.08 -13.93
CA GLU A 58 7.47 8.88 -15.28
C GLU A 58 6.08 8.27 -15.25
N VAL A 59 5.22 8.72 -16.18
CA VAL A 59 3.92 8.10 -16.42
C VAL A 59 4.09 6.82 -17.22
N THR A 60 3.63 5.69 -16.70
CA THR A 60 3.62 4.39 -17.38
C THR A 60 2.30 3.65 -17.13
N SER A 61 1.93 2.81 -18.10
CA SER A 61 0.89 1.79 -17.98
C SER A 61 1.39 0.43 -18.48
N SER A 62 2.71 0.25 -18.49
CA SER A 62 3.37 -0.93 -19.05
C SER A 62 4.43 -1.47 -18.10
N GLY A 63 4.78 -2.74 -18.27
CA GLY A 63 5.78 -3.41 -17.43
C GLY A 63 5.25 -3.94 -16.09
N HIS A 64 3.95 -3.81 -15.83
CA HIS A 64 3.22 -4.33 -14.66
C HIS A 64 1.94 -5.06 -15.08
N LEU A 65 1.26 -5.74 -14.14
CA LEU A 65 0.09 -6.59 -14.40
C LEU A 65 -1.18 -5.85 -14.83
N THR A 66 -1.27 -4.53 -14.63
CA THR A 66 -2.50 -3.74 -14.82
C THR A 66 -2.34 -2.64 -15.88
N PRO A 67 -2.32 -2.97 -17.18
CA PRO A 67 -2.17 -1.98 -18.25
C PRO A 67 -3.32 -0.96 -18.34
N GLU A 68 -4.45 -1.23 -17.66
CA GLU A 68 -5.61 -0.33 -17.55
C GLU A 68 -5.34 0.86 -16.63
N ILE A 69 -4.34 0.78 -15.75
CA ILE A 69 -4.01 1.81 -14.76
C ILE A 69 -2.73 2.54 -15.20
N ARG A 70 -2.83 3.86 -15.34
CA ARG A 70 -1.66 4.74 -15.53
C ARG A 70 -1.12 5.21 -14.19
N LEU A 71 0.18 5.09 -13.98
CA LEU A 71 0.85 5.47 -12.74
C LEU A 71 2.09 6.33 -13.01
N ARG A 72 2.35 7.28 -12.13
CA ARG A 72 3.65 7.94 -11.97
C ARG A 72 4.55 7.08 -11.10
N LEU A 73 5.62 6.55 -11.69
CA LEU A 73 6.56 5.65 -11.02
C LEU A 73 8.00 6.09 -11.25
N LEU A 74 8.89 5.66 -10.35
CA LEU A 74 10.33 5.80 -10.55
C LEU A 74 10.80 4.71 -11.51
N THR A 75 11.29 5.11 -12.69
CA THR A 75 11.77 4.20 -13.75
C THR A 75 13.27 4.38 -14.01
N PRO A 76 13.93 3.46 -14.74
CA PRO A 76 15.33 3.61 -15.15
C PRO A 76 15.69 4.88 -15.92
N ARG A 77 14.70 5.61 -16.44
CA ARG A 77 14.85 6.90 -17.13
C ARG A 77 14.80 8.10 -16.18
N CYS A 78 14.29 7.92 -14.97
CA CYS A 78 14.20 8.99 -13.98
C CYS A 78 15.58 9.32 -13.41
N ARG A 79 15.83 10.61 -13.16
CA ARG A 79 17.08 11.12 -12.57
C ARG A 79 17.49 10.33 -11.34
N PHE A 80 16.59 10.23 -10.37
CA PHE A 80 16.87 9.62 -9.07
C PHE A 80 17.03 8.10 -9.09
N TRP A 81 16.78 7.42 -10.23
CA TRP A 81 17.00 5.97 -10.32
C TRP A 81 18.46 5.56 -10.11
N ARG A 82 19.40 6.40 -10.56
CA ARG A 82 20.86 6.11 -10.51
C ARG A 82 21.62 6.96 -9.52
N GLU A 83 20.99 7.98 -8.96
CA GLU A 83 21.61 8.91 -8.02
C GLU A 83 21.86 8.27 -6.66
N LYS A 84 22.54 8.99 -5.77
CA LYS A 84 22.65 8.57 -4.36
C LYS A 84 21.34 8.85 -3.62
N PRO A 85 20.87 7.95 -2.74
CA PRO A 85 19.66 8.17 -1.94
C PRO A 85 19.69 9.47 -1.13
N ASP A 86 20.86 9.91 -0.64
CA ASP A 86 21.01 11.16 0.12
C ASP A 86 20.67 12.43 -0.67
N LEU A 87 20.56 12.34 -2.01
CA LEU A 87 20.13 13.46 -2.85
C LEU A 87 18.60 13.57 -2.95
N TRP A 88 17.88 12.57 -2.45
CA TRP A 88 16.43 12.60 -2.36
C TRP A 88 15.99 13.52 -1.22
N PRO A 89 15.12 14.51 -1.47
CA PRO A 89 14.75 15.49 -0.45
C PRO A 89 13.69 14.99 0.54
N TYR A 90 13.15 13.77 0.37
CA TYR A 90 12.08 13.20 1.20
C TYR A 90 12.48 11.86 1.84
N GLY A 91 11.53 11.18 2.49
CA GLY A 91 11.71 9.80 2.92
C GLY A 91 11.88 8.84 1.74
N ASP A 92 12.36 7.63 2.00
CA ASP A 92 12.57 6.59 0.98
C ASP A 92 11.33 6.42 0.09
N PRO A 93 11.45 6.47 -1.25
CA PRO A 93 10.31 6.58 -2.15
C PRO A 93 9.69 5.20 -2.45
N PHE A 94 9.37 4.43 -1.41
CA PHE A 94 8.69 3.14 -1.57
C PHE A 94 7.40 3.29 -2.37
N TRP A 95 6.70 4.42 -2.22
CA TRP A 95 5.50 4.78 -2.96
C TRP A 95 5.71 4.93 -4.47
N ALA A 96 6.93 5.19 -4.93
CA ALA A 96 7.22 5.40 -6.34
C ALA A 96 7.44 4.08 -7.11
N ILE A 97 7.38 2.94 -6.40
CA ILE A 97 7.52 1.61 -6.97
C ILE A 97 6.16 0.92 -6.89
N TYR A 98 5.74 0.30 -7.99
CA TYR A 98 4.54 -0.53 -8.01
C TYR A 98 4.91 -1.98 -7.65
N TRP A 99 4.90 -2.26 -6.35
CA TRP A 99 5.37 -3.54 -5.81
C TRP A 99 4.53 -4.75 -6.25
N PRO A 100 5.15 -5.94 -6.42
CA PRO A 100 4.50 -7.11 -6.99
C PRO A 100 3.18 -7.56 -6.33
N GLY A 101 3.09 -7.52 -5.00
CA GLY A 101 1.88 -7.85 -4.26
C GLY A 101 0.75 -6.86 -4.51
N GLY A 102 1.06 -5.56 -4.56
CA GLY A 102 0.13 -4.53 -5.02
C GLY A 102 -0.36 -4.75 -6.46
N GLN A 103 0.53 -5.18 -7.37
CA GLN A 103 0.17 -5.53 -8.74
C GLN A 103 -0.81 -6.71 -8.79
N ALA A 104 -0.54 -7.77 -8.02
CA ALA A 104 -1.39 -8.96 -7.97
C ALA A 104 -2.79 -8.64 -7.42
N LEU A 105 -2.89 -7.84 -6.35
CA LEU A 105 -4.16 -7.39 -5.78
C LEU A 105 -4.97 -6.55 -6.76
N SER A 106 -4.33 -5.56 -7.37
CA SER A 106 -4.99 -4.68 -8.35
C SER A 106 -5.50 -5.47 -9.54
N ARG A 107 -4.68 -6.39 -10.08
CA ARG A 107 -5.09 -7.29 -11.17
C ARG A 107 -6.28 -8.15 -10.77
N TYR A 108 -6.23 -8.77 -9.58
CA TYR A 108 -7.30 -9.60 -9.06
C TYR A 108 -8.62 -8.84 -8.93
N ILE A 109 -8.60 -7.59 -8.44
CA ILE A 109 -9.79 -6.73 -8.30
C ILE A 109 -10.37 -6.34 -9.66
N LEU A 110 -9.53 -6.02 -10.65
CA LEU A 110 -9.98 -5.70 -12.00
C LEU A 110 -10.61 -6.91 -12.70
N ASP A 111 -10.02 -8.10 -12.51
CA ASP A 111 -10.53 -9.35 -13.07
C ASP A 111 -11.82 -9.82 -12.36
N ASN A 112 -11.99 -9.45 -11.10
CA ASN A 112 -13.10 -9.88 -10.25
C ASN A 112 -13.82 -8.70 -9.59
N PRO A 113 -14.51 -7.81 -10.35
CA PRO A 113 -15.10 -6.59 -9.78
C PRO A 113 -16.09 -6.85 -8.64
N ARG A 114 -16.74 -8.03 -8.63
CA ARG A 114 -17.67 -8.44 -7.57
C ARG A 114 -17.04 -8.47 -6.17
N VAL A 115 -15.72 -8.62 -6.07
CA VAL A 115 -14.98 -8.60 -4.81
C VAL A 115 -15.11 -7.26 -4.10
N VAL A 116 -15.27 -6.16 -4.84
CA VAL A 116 -15.34 -4.80 -4.28
C VAL A 116 -16.63 -4.05 -4.62
N LYS A 117 -17.40 -4.50 -5.63
CA LYS A 117 -18.58 -3.77 -6.11
C LYS A 117 -19.60 -3.51 -5.00
N GLY A 118 -19.88 -2.23 -4.75
CA GLY A 118 -20.81 -1.80 -3.70
C GLY A 118 -20.26 -1.86 -2.27
N ARG A 119 -19.00 -2.31 -2.08
CA ARG A 119 -18.37 -2.50 -0.77
C ARG A 119 -17.48 -1.31 -0.37
N SER A 120 -17.28 -1.19 0.92
CA SER A 120 -16.29 -0.31 1.55
C SER A 120 -14.92 -1.00 1.62
N VAL A 121 -13.90 -0.34 1.08
CA VAL A 121 -12.55 -0.90 0.93
C VAL A 121 -11.51 0.00 1.61
N LEU A 122 -10.64 -0.60 2.42
CA LEU A 122 -9.42 0.03 2.91
C LEU A 122 -8.20 -0.55 2.17
N ASP A 123 -7.46 0.31 1.49
CA ASP A 123 -6.15 -0.01 0.91
C ASP A 123 -5.05 0.44 1.86
N LEU A 124 -4.44 -0.52 2.57
CA LEU A 124 -3.45 -0.29 3.63
C LEU A 124 -2.03 -0.42 3.07
N GLY A 125 -1.21 0.62 3.27
CA GLY A 125 0.11 0.68 2.64
C GLY A 125 -0.02 0.92 1.13
N SER A 126 -0.88 1.86 0.76
CA SER A 126 -1.35 2.04 -0.61
C SER A 126 -0.24 2.46 -1.59
N GLY A 127 0.84 3.08 -1.11
CA GLY A 127 1.98 3.48 -1.92
C GLY A 127 1.58 4.35 -3.12
N CYS A 128 1.75 3.83 -4.33
CA CYS A 128 1.35 4.50 -5.57
C CYS A 128 -0.18 4.60 -5.78
N GLY A 129 -1.01 3.93 -4.96
CA GLY A 129 -2.46 4.01 -5.04
C GLY A 129 -3.13 3.05 -6.02
N ALA A 130 -2.38 2.15 -6.65
CA ALA A 130 -2.89 1.30 -7.73
C ALA A 130 -4.06 0.41 -7.29
N THR A 131 -3.99 -0.19 -6.10
CA THR A 131 -5.05 -1.08 -5.59
C THR A 131 -6.32 -0.30 -5.26
N ALA A 132 -6.20 0.87 -4.63
CA ALA A 132 -7.32 1.79 -4.42
C ALA A 132 -7.96 2.26 -5.74
N ILE A 133 -7.15 2.61 -6.75
CA ILE A 133 -7.63 2.97 -8.09
C ILE A 133 -8.39 1.80 -8.73
N ALA A 134 -7.85 0.58 -8.68
CA ALA A 134 -8.51 -0.63 -9.15
C ALA A 134 -9.86 -0.84 -8.45
N ALA A 135 -9.93 -0.65 -7.13
CA ALA A 135 -11.16 -0.77 -6.36
C ALA A 135 -12.24 0.23 -6.80
N VAL A 136 -11.86 1.50 -7.02
CA VAL A 136 -12.78 2.53 -7.54
C VAL A 136 -13.25 2.18 -8.94
N MET A 137 -12.34 1.80 -9.84
CA MET A 137 -12.68 1.40 -11.22
C MET A 137 -13.61 0.18 -11.26
N SER A 138 -13.46 -0.75 -10.32
CA SER A 138 -14.32 -1.95 -10.16
C SER A 138 -15.63 -1.71 -9.42
N GLY A 139 -15.92 -0.46 -9.02
CA GLY A 139 -17.22 -0.06 -8.47
C GLY A 139 -17.37 -0.21 -6.95
N ALA A 140 -16.28 -0.11 -6.19
CA ALA A 140 -16.36 0.08 -4.74
C ALA A 140 -17.24 1.28 -4.38
N SER A 141 -18.08 1.15 -3.34
CA SER A 141 -18.95 2.24 -2.89
C SER A 141 -18.17 3.29 -2.09
N GLN A 142 -17.14 2.84 -1.36
CA GLN A 142 -16.24 3.69 -0.59
C GLN A 142 -14.83 3.10 -0.63
N VAL A 143 -13.84 3.97 -0.81
CA VAL A 143 -12.42 3.60 -0.74
C VAL A 143 -11.73 4.58 0.19
N LEU A 144 -10.94 4.06 1.13
CA LEU A 144 -9.95 4.81 1.88
C LEU A 144 -8.58 4.25 1.56
N ALA A 145 -7.69 5.09 1.05
CA ALA A 145 -6.28 4.73 0.91
C ALA A 145 -5.48 5.23 2.12
N ASN A 146 -4.62 4.38 2.65
CA ASN A 146 -3.74 4.71 3.76
C ASN A 146 -2.29 4.45 3.41
N ASP A 147 -1.45 5.45 3.65
CA ASP A 147 0.00 5.31 3.65
C ASP A 147 0.57 6.33 4.63
N ILE A 148 1.57 5.98 5.44
CA ILE A 148 2.14 6.89 6.44
C ILE A 148 3.02 7.99 5.82
N ASP A 149 3.47 7.81 4.58
CA ASP A 149 4.25 8.80 3.86
C ASP A 149 3.34 9.88 3.24
N PRO A 150 3.49 11.17 3.62
CA PRO A 150 2.72 12.25 2.99
C PRO A 150 2.97 12.38 1.48
N ILE A 151 4.16 12.01 0.98
CA ILE A 151 4.47 12.04 -0.45
C ILE A 151 3.70 10.94 -1.20
N ALA A 152 3.47 9.78 -0.58
CA ALA A 152 2.60 8.75 -1.14
C ALA A 152 1.18 9.29 -1.35
N GLY A 153 0.63 10.03 -0.37
CA GLY A 153 -0.66 10.70 -0.50
C GLY A 153 -0.74 11.64 -1.70
N MET A 154 0.34 12.38 -1.98
CA MET A 154 0.42 13.28 -3.13
C MET A 154 0.51 12.51 -4.45
N ALA A 155 1.32 11.44 -4.49
CA ALA A 155 1.45 10.56 -5.65
C ALA A 155 0.11 9.89 -6.01
N MET A 156 -0.65 9.43 -5.01
CA MET A 156 -1.99 8.86 -5.20
C MET A 156 -2.94 9.86 -5.87
N ILE A 157 -2.91 11.14 -5.50
CA ILE A 157 -3.76 12.15 -6.13
C ILE A 157 -3.38 12.34 -7.61
N LEU A 158 -2.08 12.47 -7.91
CA LEU A 158 -1.62 12.56 -9.29
C LEU A 158 -2.00 11.31 -10.11
N ASN A 159 -1.93 10.13 -9.50
CA ASN A 159 -2.34 8.89 -10.16
C ASN A 159 -3.87 8.80 -10.35
N CYS A 160 -4.69 9.35 -9.44
CA CYS A 160 -6.12 9.47 -9.67
C CYS A 160 -6.41 10.34 -10.91
N GLU A 161 -5.76 11.49 -11.03
CA GLU A 161 -5.92 12.40 -12.17
C GLU A 161 -5.52 11.71 -13.49
N LEU A 162 -4.43 10.95 -13.51
CA LEU A 162 -4.01 10.15 -14.67
C LEU A 162 -5.02 9.09 -15.08
N ASN A 163 -5.88 8.62 -14.17
CA ASN A 163 -6.92 7.65 -14.46
C ASN A 163 -8.31 8.29 -14.58
N HIS A 164 -8.38 9.62 -14.68
CA HIS A 164 -9.63 10.38 -14.79
C HIS A 164 -10.59 10.13 -13.61
N LEU A 165 -10.04 9.89 -12.42
CA LEU A 165 -10.79 9.68 -11.20
C LEU A 165 -10.72 10.92 -10.31
N ASN A 166 -11.83 11.21 -9.63
CA ASN A 166 -11.78 12.13 -8.49
C ASN A 166 -10.96 11.48 -7.37
N PRO A 167 -10.10 12.25 -6.67
CA PRO A 167 -9.33 11.69 -5.56
C PRO A 167 -10.24 11.09 -4.48
N PHE A 168 -10.01 9.82 -4.15
CA PHE A 168 -10.63 9.17 -3.01
C PHE A 168 -10.05 9.72 -1.69
N PRO A 169 -10.75 9.53 -0.55
CA PRO A 169 -10.19 9.82 0.76
C PRO A 169 -8.82 9.16 0.99
N ILE A 170 -7.85 9.96 1.45
CA ILE A 170 -6.50 9.50 1.80
C ILE A 170 -6.23 9.86 3.27
N THR A 171 -5.61 8.95 4.01
CA THR A 171 -5.13 9.22 5.38
C THR A 171 -3.65 8.89 5.52
N ILE A 172 -2.90 9.86 6.06
CA ILE A 172 -1.46 9.71 6.33
C ILE A 172 -1.15 9.28 7.77
N LYS A 173 -2.19 8.93 8.52
CA LYS A 173 -2.05 8.47 9.90
C LYS A 173 -1.61 7.02 9.92
N ASN A 174 -0.78 6.65 10.88
CA ASN A 174 -0.65 5.25 11.24
C ASN A 174 -1.96 4.77 11.87
N ILE A 175 -2.65 3.85 11.19
CA ILE A 175 -3.91 3.25 11.66
C ILE A 175 -3.72 1.81 12.16
N ILE A 176 -2.53 1.25 12.01
CA ILE A 176 -2.20 -0.06 12.58
C ILE A 176 -2.25 0.06 14.10
N ASN A 177 -2.84 -0.94 14.76
CA ASN A 177 -3.10 -0.93 16.21
C ASN A 177 -4.09 0.16 16.69
N SER A 178 -4.76 0.87 15.79
CA SER A 178 -5.86 1.77 16.14
C SER A 178 -7.18 1.01 16.31
N GLU A 179 -8.28 1.73 16.55
CA GLU A 179 -9.60 1.10 16.59
C GLU A 179 -9.98 0.52 15.23
N ALA A 180 -10.63 -0.65 15.25
CA ALA A 180 -11.04 -1.34 14.03
C ALA A 180 -12.15 -0.54 13.33
N GLY A 181 -11.82 0.01 12.16
CA GLY A 181 -12.80 0.65 11.29
C GLY A 181 -13.77 -0.37 10.69
N ASN A 182 -14.98 0.06 10.35
CA ASN A 182 -15.98 -0.78 9.70
C ASN A 182 -15.73 -0.80 8.18
N TRP A 183 -14.97 -1.80 7.72
CA TRP A 183 -14.67 -2.04 6.31
C TRP A 183 -15.17 -3.42 5.91
N ASP A 184 -15.79 -3.52 4.73
CA ASP A 184 -16.16 -4.83 4.20
C ASP A 184 -14.91 -5.60 3.75
N LEU A 185 -13.91 -4.90 3.21
CA LEU A 185 -12.66 -5.47 2.72
C LEU A 185 -11.44 -4.59 3.09
N ILE A 186 -10.38 -5.21 3.60
CA ILE A 186 -9.04 -4.63 3.70
C ILE A 186 -8.14 -5.33 2.69
N VAL A 187 -7.37 -4.56 1.94
CA VAL A 187 -6.32 -5.05 1.04
C VAL A 187 -4.96 -4.48 1.47
N LEU A 188 -3.92 -5.29 1.38
CA LEU A 188 -2.54 -4.87 1.69
C LEU A 188 -1.52 -5.63 0.82
N GLY A 189 -0.69 -4.89 0.09
CA GLY A 189 0.34 -5.44 -0.79
C GLY A 189 1.74 -5.26 -0.21
N ASP A 190 2.53 -6.33 -0.16
CA ASP A 190 3.95 -6.31 0.22
C ASP A 190 4.26 -5.79 1.63
N MET A 191 3.28 -5.69 2.53
CA MET A 191 3.42 -5.03 3.86
C MET A 191 4.15 -5.85 4.94
N PHE A 192 4.48 -7.12 4.68
CA PHE A 192 5.18 -8.01 5.63
C PHE A 192 6.71 -8.01 5.44
N TYR A 193 7.28 -6.84 5.13
CA TYR A 193 8.71 -6.68 4.86
C TYR A 193 9.57 -6.47 6.12
N ASP A 194 8.94 -6.09 7.24
CA ASP A 194 9.57 -5.86 8.54
C ASP A 194 8.86 -6.67 9.64
N GLU A 195 9.61 -7.24 10.56
CA GLU A 195 9.10 -8.16 11.58
C GLU A 195 8.18 -7.47 12.60
N GLN A 196 8.59 -6.30 13.11
CA GLN A 196 7.78 -5.54 14.09
C GLN A 196 6.48 -5.03 13.46
N LEU A 197 6.56 -4.59 12.20
CA LEU A 197 5.39 -4.22 11.42
C LEU A 197 4.46 -5.43 11.21
N ALA A 198 5.01 -6.58 10.83
CA ALA A 198 4.26 -7.81 10.59
C ALA A 198 3.47 -8.27 11.81
N ASP A 199 4.08 -8.25 13.00
CA ASP A 199 3.40 -8.62 14.25
C ASP A 199 2.23 -7.67 14.56
N GLY A 200 2.47 -6.36 14.44
CA GLY A 200 1.43 -5.34 14.66
C GLY A 200 0.28 -5.45 13.65
N LEU A 201 0.61 -5.69 12.38
CA LEU A 201 -0.37 -5.93 11.32
C LEU A 201 -1.21 -7.17 11.60
N HIS A 202 -0.57 -8.28 11.95
CA HIS A 202 -1.26 -9.54 12.22
C HIS A 202 -2.27 -9.39 13.35
N HIS A 203 -1.86 -8.78 14.47
CA HIS A 203 -2.74 -8.51 15.59
C HIS A 203 -3.93 -7.62 15.20
N TRP A 204 -3.65 -6.52 14.51
CA TRP A 204 -4.67 -5.55 14.12
C TRP A 204 -5.66 -6.09 13.08
N LEU A 205 -5.19 -6.83 12.07
CA LEU A 205 -6.05 -7.48 11.08
C LEU A 205 -6.95 -8.53 11.73
N ARG A 206 -6.42 -9.33 12.66
CA ARG A 206 -7.22 -10.30 13.43
C ARG A 206 -8.30 -9.58 14.24
N LYS A 207 -8.01 -8.42 14.86
CA LYS A 207 -9.00 -7.59 15.55
C LYS A 207 -10.10 -7.11 14.58
N CYS A 208 -9.74 -6.62 13.39
CA CYS A 208 -10.70 -6.16 12.37
C CYS A 208 -11.64 -7.28 11.93
N ILE A 209 -11.10 -8.46 11.58
CA ILE A 209 -11.88 -9.64 11.19
C ILE A 209 -12.85 -10.03 12.32
N ARG A 210 -12.37 -10.12 13.56
CA ARG A 210 -13.19 -10.60 14.69
C ARG A 210 -14.32 -9.65 15.07
N ILE A 211 -14.04 -8.34 15.12
CA ILE A 211 -15.01 -7.35 15.60
C ILE A 211 -15.96 -6.92 14.49
N GLN A 212 -15.44 -6.71 13.28
CA GLN A 212 -16.19 -6.09 12.18
C GLN A 212 -16.57 -7.07 11.08
N GLN A 213 -16.14 -8.34 11.16
CA GLN A 213 -16.34 -9.35 10.12
C GLN A 213 -15.74 -8.92 8.76
N THR A 214 -14.71 -8.09 8.81
CA THR A 214 -13.99 -7.60 7.63
C THR A 214 -13.27 -8.75 6.92
N GLU A 215 -13.39 -8.81 5.59
CA GLU A 215 -12.54 -9.69 4.78
C GLU A 215 -11.15 -9.06 4.58
N VAL A 216 -10.11 -9.88 4.47
CA VAL A 216 -8.73 -9.40 4.28
C VAL A 216 -8.06 -10.14 3.13
N LEU A 217 -7.53 -9.39 2.16
CA LEU A 217 -6.73 -9.91 1.06
C LEU A 217 -5.30 -9.36 1.12
N ILE A 218 -4.32 -10.25 1.04
CA ILE A 218 -2.89 -9.91 1.10
C ILE A 218 -2.24 -10.25 -0.24
N GLY A 219 -1.53 -9.31 -0.83
CA GLY A 219 -0.68 -9.56 -2.00
C GLY A 219 0.78 -9.66 -1.56
N ASP A 220 1.46 -10.76 -1.87
CA ASP A 220 2.91 -10.87 -1.61
C ASP A 220 3.60 -11.79 -2.64
N PRO A 221 4.83 -11.49 -3.07
CA PRO A 221 5.61 -12.34 -3.97
C PRO A 221 6.37 -13.49 -3.29
N GLY A 222 6.14 -13.76 -2.00
CA GLY A 222 6.77 -14.85 -1.26
C GLY A 222 8.15 -14.47 -0.70
N ARG A 223 8.30 -13.27 -0.14
CA ARG A 223 9.57 -12.88 0.52
C ARG A 223 9.80 -13.70 1.79
N HIS A 224 11.06 -13.90 2.17
CA HIS A 224 11.41 -14.72 3.33
C HIS A 224 10.73 -14.25 4.62
N GLN A 225 10.67 -12.94 4.87
CA GLN A 225 10.01 -12.35 6.04
C GLN A 225 8.53 -12.74 6.11
N PHE A 226 7.83 -12.69 4.96
CA PHE A 226 6.43 -13.07 4.86
C PHE A 226 6.22 -14.59 5.04
N LEU A 227 7.05 -15.41 4.40
CA LEU A 227 6.95 -16.88 4.48
C LEU A 227 7.27 -17.43 5.88
N SER A 228 8.19 -16.79 6.60
CA SER A 228 8.60 -17.20 7.95
C SER A 228 7.63 -16.71 9.04
N HIS A 229 6.74 -15.76 8.73
CA HIS A 229 5.83 -15.19 9.71
C HIS A 229 4.65 -16.13 10.02
N SER A 230 4.20 -16.15 11.28
CA SER A 230 3.16 -17.07 11.78
C SER A 230 1.83 -16.95 11.02
N ILE A 231 1.51 -15.75 10.51
CA ILE A 231 0.32 -15.48 9.70
C ILE A 231 0.20 -16.40 8.49
N HIS A 232 1.31 -16.84 7.89
CA HIS A 232 1.32 -17.61 6.64
C HIS A 232 0.53 -18.93 6.78
N SER A 233 0.57 -19.55 7.97
CA SER A 233 -0.21 -20.76 8.29
C SER A 233 -1.74 -20.55 8.28
N GLN A 234 -2.19 -19.29 8.29
CA GLN A 234 -3.59 -18.86 8.34
C GLN A 234 -4.04 -18.25 7.00
N LEU A 235 -3.22 -18.36 5.95
CA LEU A 235 -3.49 -17.81 4.63
C LEU A 235 -3.95 -18.90 3.67
N HIS A 236 -4.99 -18.59 2.92
CA HIS A 236 -5.49 -19.42 1.83
C HIS A 236 -5.14 -18.76 0.51
N LYS A 237 -4.43 -19.49 -0.36
CA LYS A 237 -4.09 -19.01 -1.70
C LYS A 237 -5.38 -18.80 -2.50
N VAL A 238 -5.57 -17.59 -3.01
CA VAL A 238 -6.70 -17.24 -3.89
C VAL A 238 -6.28 -17.40 -5.35
N ILE A 239 -5.19 -16.73 -5.75
CA ILE A 239 -4.69 -16.75 -7.12
C ILE A 239 -3.20 -16.39 -7.16
N GLU A 240 -2.50 -16.84 -8.21
CA GLU A 240 -1.11 -16.49 -8.48
C GLU A 240 -0.98 -15.90 -9.89
N TYR A 241 -0.18 -14.84 -10.02
CA TYR A 241 0.13 -14.18 -11.28
C TYR A 241 1.62 -14.28 -11.57
N SER A 242 1.97 -14.65 -12.81
CA SER A 242 3.35 -14.53 -13.29
C SER A 242 3.69 -13.06 -13.53
N LEU A 243 4.81 -12.59 -12.98
CA LEU A 243 5.21 -11.19 -13.09
C LEU A 243 5.80 -10.90 -14.48
N PRO A 244 5.47 -9.74 -15.09
CA PRO A 244 6.07 -9.31 -16.35
C PRO A 244 7.60 -9.19 -16.24
N GLU A 245 8.32 -9.41 -17.35
CA GLU A 245 9.79 -9.38 -17.37
C GLU A 245 10.39 -8.14 -16.71
N TYR A 246 9.83 -6.97 -17.02
CA TYR A 246 10.25 -5.71 -16.43
C TYR A 246 10.15 -5.73 -14.90
N THR A 247 9.01 -6.18 -14.34
CA THR A 247 8.82 -6.32 -12.90
C THR A 247 9.78 -7.34 -12.29
N ARG A 248 10.07 -8.46 -12.98
CA ARG A 248 11.04 -9.47 -12.50
C ARG A 248 12.45 -8.91 -12.36
N GLN A 249 12.93 -8.22 -13.40
CA GLN A 249 14.24 -7.56 -13.40
C GLN A 249 14.36 -6.54 -12.26
N GLU A 250 13.26 -5.86 -11.99
CA GLU A 250 13.19 -4.87 -10.94
C GLU A 250 13.10 -5.42 -9.52
N ASN A 251 12.68 -6.66 -9.32
CA ASN A 251 12.38 -7.24 -8.00
C ASN A 251 13.21 -8.50 -7.72
N ASN A 252 14.52 -8.42 -7.95
CA ASN A 252 15.49 -9.51 -7.69
C ASN A 252 15.16 -10.86 -8.35
N GLY A 253 14.48 -10.83 -9.49
CA GLY A 253 14.12 -12.06 -10.20
C GLY A 253 12.93 -12.82 -9.61
N LEU A 254 12.17 -12.23 -8.68
CA LEU A 254 10.87 -12.77 -8.28
C LEU A 254 10.00 -13.03 -9.52
N THR A 255 9.48 -14.24 -9.65
CA THR A 255 8.82 -14.70 -10.88
C THR A 255 7.30 -14.57 -10.84
N SER A 256 6.71 -14.57 -9.65
CA SER A 256 5.27 -14.52 -9.45
C SER A 256 4.89 -13.71 -8.21
N SER A 257 3.62 -13.37 -8.11
CA SER A 257 3.02 -12.83 -6.89
C SER A 257 1.64 -13.43 -6.65
N ILE A 258 1.31 -13.63 -5.38
CA ILE A 258 0.14 -14.39 -4.94
C ILE A 258 -0.79 -13.47 -4.15
N VAL A 259 -2.08 -13.60 -4.41
CA VAL A 259 -3.15 -13.06 -3.57
C VAL A 259 -3.60 -14.14 -2.60
N TRP A 260 -3.63 -13.78 -1.33
CA TRP A 260 -4.00 -14.63 -0.20
C TRP A 260 -5.25 -14.08 0.49
N SER A 261 -6.16 -14.96 0.90
CA SER A 261 -7.26 -14.64 1.82
C SER A 261 -6.81 -14.97 3.23
N TYR A 262 -6.86 -13.99 4.13
CA TYR A 262 -6.50 -14.21 5.53
C TYR A 262 -7.71 -14.72 6.32
N GLN A 263 -7.59 -15.94 6.85
CA GLN A 263 -8.66 -16.62 7.58
C GLN A 263 -8.10 -17.12 8.93
N PRO A 264 -8.04 -16.26 9.96
CA PRO A 264 -7.53 -16.66 11.27
C PRO A 264 -8.39 -17.77 11.87
N SER A 265 -7.75 -18.73 12.53
CA SER A 265 -8.47 -19.73 13.31
C SER A 265 -9.21 -19.06 14.48
N ASN A 266 -10.43 -19.56 14.75
CA ASN A 266 -11.22 -19.14 15.91
C ASN A 266 -10.67 -19.66 17.25
N SER A 267 -9.60 -20.47 17.23
CA SER A 267 -9.02 -21.04 18.44
C SER A 267 -8.40 -19.96 19.33
N LEU A 268 -8.75 -20.05 20.63
CA LEU A 268 -8.38 -19.13 21.71
C LEU A 268 -6.93 -19.29 22.21
N GLU A 269 -6.02 -19.85 21.41
CA GLU A 269 -4.67 -20.09 21.90
C GLU A 269 -3.80 -18.83 21.79
N ASN A 270 -3.71 -18.16 22.93
CA ASN A 270 -2.62 -17.33 23.45
C ASN A 270 -1.54 -16.90 22.44
N CYS A 271 -1.55 -15.62 22.10
CA CYS A 271 -0.35 -14.81 21.92
C CYS A 271 -0.56 -13.51 22.72
#